data_AF-I4DQ67-F1
#
_entry.id   AF-I4DQ67-F1
#
_cell.length_a   1.000
_cell.length_b   1.000
_cell.length_c   1.000
_cell.angle_alpha   90.00
_cell.angle_beta   90.00
_cell.angle_gamma   90.00
#
_symmetry.space_group_name_H-M   'P 1'
#
loop_
_entity.id
_entity.type
_entity.pdbx_description
1 polymer ?
#
loop_
_entity_poly.entity_id
_entity_poly.type
_entity_poly.pdbx_seq_one_letter_code
_entity_poly.pdbx_strand_id
1 'polypeptide(L)' 'MRTYRGVFRGSCLVRWLVSSGLATDDFEAVTYGRHLLEGRLISHVNNIYHFTNSPLLYRFN' A
#
# COMPACT_ATOMS: atom_id res chain seq x y z
N MET A 1 1.38 -24.15 2.58
CA MET A 1 0.79 -22.80 2.71
C MET A 1 1.90 -21.78 2.48
N ARG A 2 1.78 -20.88 1.49
CA ARG A 2 2.79 -19.83 1.27
C ARG A 2 2.60 -18.73 2.31
N THR A 3 3.45 -18.70 3.33
CA THR A 3 3.49 -17.60 4.30
C THR A 3 4.25 -16.43 3.70
N TYR A 4 3.55 -15.37 3.32
CA TYR A 4 4.17 -14.12 2.96
C TYR A 4 4.52 -13.36 4.25
N ARG A 5 5.81 -13.33 4.62
CA ARG A 5 6.30 -12.49 5.71
C ARG A 5 6.55 -11.08 5.19
N GLY A 6 6.17 -10.06 5.97
CA GLY A 6 6.39 -8.66 5.62
C GLY A 6 5.49 -8.11 4.51
N VAL A 7 4.28 -8.69 4.32
CA VAL A 7 3.27 -8.14 3.42
C VAL A 7 2.14 -7.46 4.18
N PHE A 8 1.53 -6.47 3.54
CA PHE A 8 0.40 -5.73 4.07
C PHE A 8 -0.67 -5.54 2.98
N ARG A 9 -1.91 -5.29 3.39
CA ARG A 9 -3.00 -4.98 2.45
C ARG A 9 -2.96 -3.49 2.09
N GLY A 10 -3.24 -3.15 0.84
CA GLY A 10 -3.33 -1.75 0.40
C GLY A 10 -4.31 -0.94 1.24
N SER A 11 -5.48 -1.51 1.53
CA SER A 11 -6.48 -0.89 2.41
C SER A 11 -6.01 -0.70 3.86
N CYS A 12 -5.13 -1.56 4.38
CA CYS A 12 -4.53 -1.37 5.70
C CYS A 12 -3.56 -0.19 5.69
N LEU A 13 -2.73 -0.05 4.65
CA LEU A 13 -1.82 1.10 4.53
C LEU A 13 -2.61 2.41 4.40
N VAL A 14 -3.67 2.44 3.59
CA VAL A 14 -4.56 3.61 3.46
C VAL A 14 -5.14 4.00 4.82
N ARG A 15 -5.74 3.05 5.54
CA ARG A 15 -6.29 3.32 6.89
C ARG A 15 -5.21 3.80 7.85
N TRP A 16 -4.01 3.24 7.79
CA TRP A 16 -2.91 3.64 8.66
C TRP A 16 -2.42 5.07 8.36
N LEU A 17 -2.31 5.45 7.08
CA LEU A 17 -1.91 6.80 6.66
C LEU A 17 -2.89 7.85 7.17
N VAL A 18 -4.19 7.59 7.01
CA VAL A 18 -5.24 8.49 7.51
C VAL A 18 -5.23 8.55 9.04
N SER A 19 -5.18 7.39 9.70
CA SER A 19 -5.17 7.34 11.17
C SER A 19 -3.93 7.97 11.79
N SER A 20 -2.80 8.00 11.08
CA SER A 20 -1.55 8.62 11.54
C SER A 20 -1.51 10.13 11.24
N GLY A 21 -2.50 10.67 10.55
CA GLY A 21 -2.54 12.07 10.12
C GLY A 21 -1.57 12.41 8.99
N LEU A 22 -1.03 11.41 8.29
CA LEU A 22 -0.16 11.59 7.11
C LEU A 22 -0.94 11.83 5.83
N ALA A 23 -2.22 11.44 5.81
CA ALA A 23 -3.16 11.73 4.75
C ALA A 23 -4.48 12.20 5.36
N THR A 24 -5.13 13.17 4.71
CA THR A 24 -6.39 13.76 5.15
C THR A 24 -7.58 12.88 4.80
N ASP A 25 -7.49 12.15 3.69
CA ASP A 25 -8.56 11.32 3.13
C ASP A 25 -7.98 10.07 2.44
N ASP A 26 -8.84 9.09 2.14
CA ASP A 26 -8.44 7.88 1.44
C ASP A 26 -7.83 8.16 0.04
N PHE A 27 -8.28 9.20 -0.66
CA PHE A 27 -7.71 9.58 -1.95
C PHE A 27 -6.26 10.05 -1.83
N GLU A 28 -5.98 10.89 -0.83
CA GLU A 28 -4.63 11.36 -0.54
C GLU A 28 -3.74 10.19 -0.11
N ALA A 29 -4.24 9.30 0.74
CA ALA A 29 -3.53 8.11 1.17
C ALA A 29 -3.21 7.14 0.01
N VAL A 30 -4.13 6.97 -0.95
CA VAL A 30 -3.87 6.21 -2.19
C VAL A 30 -2.79 6.88 -3.01
N THR A 31 -2.82 8.20 -3.15
CA THR A 31 -1.80 8.96 -3.85
C THR A 31 -0.44 8.79 -3.18
N TYR A 32 -0.35 8.89 -1.85
CA TYR A 32 0.87 8.58 -1.09
C TYR A 32 1.38 7.16 -1.38
N GLY A 33 0.50 6.15 -1.32
CA GLY A 33 0.88 4.77 -1.63
C GLY A 33 1.37 4.57 -3.07
N ARG A 34 0.84 5.33 -4.04
CA ARG A 34 1.35 5.32 -5.43
C ARG A 34 2.77 5.87 -5.52
N HIS A 35 3.07 6.98 -4.84
CA HIS A 35 4.43 7.51 -4.77
C HIS A 35 5.40 6.52 -4.14
N LEU A 36 4.98 5.78 -3.10
CA LEU A 36 5.80 4.72 -2.50
C LEU A 36 6.07 3.56 -3.50
N LEU A 37 5.08 3.21 -4.32
CA LEU A 37 5.21 2.19 -5.35
C LEU A 37 6.15 2.64 -6.48
N GLU A 38 5.99 3.88 -6.97
CA GLU A 38 6.84 4.47 -7.99
C GLU A 38 8.29 4.65 -7.51
N GLY A 39 8.45 5.04 -6.24
CA GLY A 39 9.74 5.10 -5.55
C GLY A 39 10.36 3.74 -5.24
N ARG A 40 9.70 2.62 -5.61
CA ARG A 40 10.13 1.23 -5.38
C ARG A 40 10.36 0.89 -3.90
N LEU A 41 9.75 1.64 -2.99
CA LEU A 41 9.76 1.35 -1.55
C LEU A 41 8.78 0.22 -1.23
N ILE A 42 7.67 0.17 -1.96
CA ILE A 42 6.70 -0.91 -1.88
C ILE A 42 6.50 -1.51 -3.28
N SER A 43 6.12 -2.78 -3.32
CA SER A 43 5.83 -3.50 -4.56
C SER A 43 4.57 -4.33 -4.38
N HIS A 44 3.70 -4.37 -5.39
CA HIS A 44 2.59 -5.31 -5.41
C HIS A 44 3.14 -6.73 -5.52
N VAL A 45 2.59 -7.70 -4.78
CA VAL A 45 3.12 -9.08 -4.75
C VAL A 45 3.16 -9.73 -6.14
N ASN A 46 2.20 -9.40 -7.01
CA ASN A 46 2.20 -9.87 -8.40
C ASN A 46 2.84 -8.89 -9.39
N ASN A 47 3.25 -7.70 -8.96
CA ASN A 47 3.83 -6.64 -9.80
C ASN A 47 3.02 -6.22 -11.04
N ILE A 48 1.70 -6.43 -11.02
CA ILE A 48 0.77 -6.16 -12.15
C ILE A 48 -0.03 -4.87 -11.95
N TYR A 49 -0.25 -4.44 -10.70
CA TYR A 49 -1.20 -3.37 -10.38
C TYR A 49 -0.53 -2.20 -9.67
N HIS A 50 -1.02 -0.99 -9.97
CA HIS A 50 -0.72 0.21 -9.19
C HIS A 50 -1.28 0.12 -7.76
N PHE A 51 -0.88 1.04 -6.89
CA PHE A 51 -1.40 1.10 -5.53
C PHE A 51 -2.86 1.55 -5.52
N THR A 52 -3.71 0.80 -4.82
CA THR A 52 -5.14 1.08 -4.63
C THR A 52 -5.59 0.78 -3.21
N ASN A 53 -6.68 1.45 -2.78
CA ASN A 53 -7.38 1.12 -1.54
C ASN A 53 -8.17 -0.19 -1.72
N SER A 54 -7.46 -1.31 -1.76
CA SER A 54 -8.02 -2.63 -2.03
C SER A 54 -7.38 -3.68 -1.12
N PRO A 55 -8.01 -4.86 -0.94
CA PRO A 55 -7.43 -5.96 -0.17
C PRO A 55 -6.22 -6.64 -0.86
N LEU A 56 -5.70 -6.03 -1.94
CA LEU A 56 -4.48 -6.47 -2.62
C LEU A 56 -3.28 -6.42 -1.68
N LEU A 57 -2.36 -7.37 -1.87
CA LEU A 57 -1.17 -7.51 -1.04
C LEU A 57 0.02 -6.79 -1.66
N TYR A 58 0.68 -6.00 -0.83
CA TYR A 58 1.91 -5.28 -1.13
C TYR A 58 3.00 -5.69 -0.14
N ARG A 59 4.25 -5.48 -0.51
CA ARG A 59 5.43 -5.78 0.29
C ARG A 59 6.39 -4.59 0.27
N PHE A 60 7.10 -4.34 1.36
CA PHE A 60 8.26 -3.45 1.36
C PHE A 60 9.45 -4.13 0.68
N ASN A 61 10.07 -3.45 -0.28
CA ASN A 61 11.26 -3.97 -0.96
C ASN A 61 12.47 -4.01 -0.02
#